data_AF-A0AAW5JAM8-F1
#
_entry.id   AF-A0AAW5JAM8-F1
#
_cell.length_a   1.000
_cell.length_b   1.000
_cell.length_c   1.000
_cell.angle_alpha   90.00
_cell.angle_beta   90.00
_cell.angle_gamma   90.00
#
_symmetry.space_group_name_H-M   'P 1'
#
loop_
_entity.id
_entity.type
_entity.pdbx_description
1 polymer ?
#
loop_
_entity_poly.entity_id
_entity_poly.type
_entity_poly.pdbx_seq_one_letter_code
_entity_poly.pdbx_strand_id
1 'polypeptide(L)'
;MTGDHNPVHTDEEFAKNTVFGGRILHGPAGFAIATGLESRLGIKEGTAIAFLGMTWDLRGPIKIGDTIHVYQRVDSKRETKKPGVGIVNFHVSLRNQRGESVQEGEWKVMMHCKPV
;
A
#
# COMPACT_ATOMS: atom_id res chain seq x y z
N MET A 1 6.31 -10.53 14.15
CA MET A 1 6.56 -10.69 12.71
C MET A 1 7.80 -9.92 12.27
N THR A 2 7.87 -8.59 12.48
CA THR A 2 9.05 -7.78 12.09
C THR A 2 10.17 -7.75 13.14
N GLY A 3 9.83 -7.94 14.42
CA GLY A 3 10.79 -7.80 15.53
C GLY A 3 11.03 -6.34 15.94
N ASP A 4 10.34 -5.38 15.32
CA ASP A 4 10.36 -3.98 15.74
C ASP A 4 9.49 -3.81 16.99
N HIS A 5 10.14 -3.39 18.08
CA HIS A 5 9.53 -3.17 19.38
C HIS A 5 9.50 -1.69 19.79
N ASN A 6 9.69 -0.76 18.84
CA ASN A 6 9.68 0.67 19.13
C ASN A 6 8.43 1.07 19.94
N PRO A 7 8.59 1.73 21.10
CA PRO A 7 7.50 1.98 22.04
C PRO A 7 6.38 2.84 21.48
N VAL A 8 6.62 3.65 20.43
CA VAL A 8 5.54 4.40 19.73
C VAL A 8 4.47 3.48 19.14
N HIS A 9 4.81 2.21 18.88
CA HIS A 9 3.91 1.21 18.34
C HIS A 9 3.46 0.16 19.38
N THR A 10 4.19 -0.01 20.48
CA THR A 10 4.03 -1.16 21.40
C THR A 10 3.62 -0.78 22.81
N ASP A 11 3.91 0.44 23.28
CA ASP A 11 3.65 0.90 24.64
C ASP A 11 2.68 2.08 24.66
N GLU A 12 1.52 1.88 25.29
CA GLU A 12 0.47 2.91 25.38
C GLU A 12 0.85 4.06 26.32
N GLU A 13 1.53 3.80 27.44
CA GLU A 13 1.93 4.85 28.38
C GLU A 13 3.02 5.73 27.79
N PHE A 14 3.96 5.15 27.05
CA PHE A 14 4.92 5.91 26.26
C PHE A 14 4.20 6.74 25.18
N ALA A 15 3.34 6.09 24.37
CA ALA A 15 2.76 6.72 23.18
C ALA A 15 1.79 7.86 23.49
N LYS A 16 1.10 7.87 24.65
CA LYS A 16 0.28 9.00 25.12
C LYS A 16 1.05 10.32 25.20
N ASN A 17 2.35 10.26 25.47
CA ASN A 17 3.22 11.43 25.62
C ASN A 17 3.84 11.90 24.28
N THR A 18 3.51 11.23 23.16
CA THR A 18 3.96 11.61 21.83
C THR A 18 2.94 12.51 21.13
N VAL A 19 3.31 13.12 20.00
CA VAL A 19 2.40 13.92 19.16
C VAL A 19 1.19 13.13 18.64
N PHE A 20 1.23 11.79 18.70
CA PHE A 20 0.14 10.93 18.26
C PHE A 20 -0.93 10.71 19.34
N GLY A 21 -0.60 10.95 20.62
CA GLY A 21 -1.52 10.80 21.75
C GLY A 21 -2.00 9.37 22.01
N GLY A 22 -1.22 8.36 21.60
CA GLY A 22 -1.54 6.93 21.69
C GLY A 22 -0.78 6.13 20.63
N ARG A 23 -0.81 4.80 20.72
CA ARG A 23 -0.07 3.93 19.79
C ARG A 23 -0.55 4.07 18.35
N ILE A 24 0.38 3.98 17.42
CA ILE A 24 0.10 3.98 15.97
C ILE A 24 0.63 2.69 15.35
N LEU A 25 0.03 2.25 14.24
CA LEU A 25 0.50 1.11 13.49
C LEU A 25 1.86 1.42 12.83
N HIS A 26 2.73 0.41 12.75
CA HIS A 26 3.98 0.50 12.00
C HIS A 26 3.71 0.85 10.52
N GLY A 27 4.49 1.80 9.98
CA GLY A 27 4.40 2.19 8.57
C GLY A 27 4.38 0.99 7.60
N PRO A 28 5.37 0.09 7.66
CA PRO A 28 5.43 -1.10 6.79
C PRO A 28 4.23 -2.06 6.92
N ALA A 29 3.57 -2.11 8.09
CA ALA A 29 2.37 -2.93 8.25
C ALA A 29 1.20 -2.36 7.44
N GLY A 30 1.12 -1.04 7.25
CA GLY A 30 0.20 -0.42 6.31
C GLY A 30 0.41 -0.93 4.89
N PHE A 31 1.65 -0.88 4.37
CA PHE A 31 1.98 -1.45 3.05
C PHE A 31 1.58 -2.93 2.94
N ALA A 32 1.85 -3.76 3.95
CA ALA A 32 1.44 -5.17 3.96
C ALA A 32 -0.09 -5.35 3.91
N ILE A 33 -0.84 -4.47 4.57
CA ILE A 33 -2.31 -4.46 4.49
C ILE A 33 -2.77 -4.03 3.09
N ALA A 34 -2.14 -3.01 2.48
CA ALA A 34 -2.46 -2.57 1.13
C ALA A 34 -2.32 -3.71 0.12
N THR A 35 -1.22 -4.48 0.17
CA THR A 35 -1.02 -5.60 -0.77
C THR A 35 -2.07 -6.70 -0.56
N GLY A 36 -2.45 -6.99 0.69
CA GLY A 36 -3.50 -7.96 1.01
C GLY A 36 -4.92 -7.53 0.64
N LEU A 37 -5.23 -6.23 0.68
CA LEU A 37 -6.51 -5.69 0.21
C LEU A 37 -6.55 -5.60 -1.31
N GLU A 38 -5.46 -5.16 -1.93
CA GLU A 38 -5.36 -4.98 -3.37
C GLU A 38 -5.41 -6.31 -4.14
N SER A 39 -4.84 -7.37 -3.58
CA SER A 39 -4.94 -8.72 -4.17
C SER A 39 -6.39 -9.17 -4.35
N ARG A 40 -7.30 -8.75 -3.47
CA ARG A 40 -8.73 -9.08 -3.54
C ARG A 40 -9.45 -8.38 -4.70
N LEU A 41 -8.82 -7.40 -5.35
CA LEU A 41 -9.35 -6.81 -6.57
C LEU A 41 -9.24 -7.78 -7.76
N GLY A 42 -8.44 -8.85 -7.67
CA GLY A 42 -8.27 -9.86 -8.72
C GLY A 42 -7.51 -9.38 -9.96
N ILE A 43 -7.11 -8.10 -10.00
CA ILE A 43 -6.50 -7.47 -11.19
C ILE A 43 -5.19 -8.15 -11.57
N LYS A 44 -4.41 -8.59 -10.58
CA LYS A 44 -3.05 -9.15 -10.75
C LYS A 44 -3.02 -10.67 -10.88
N GLU A 45 -4.10 -11.36 -10.53
CA GLU A 45 -4.14 -12.82 -10.55
C GLU A 45 -4.06 -13.31 -12.01
N GLY A 46 -3.00 -14.06 -12.34
CA GLY A 46 -2.73 -14.53 -13.69
C GLY A 46 -2.29 -13.46 -14.70
N THR A 47 -2.23 -12.18 -14.31
CA THR A 47 -1.84 -11.08 -15.20
C THR A 47 -0.53 -10.41 -14.78
N ALA A 48 -0.20 -10.36 -13.50
CA ALA A 48 1.03 -9.75 -13.02
C ALA A 48 2.23 -10.69 -13.21
N ILE A 49 3.30 -10.14 -13.77
CA ILE A 49 4.56 -10.85 -14.02
C ILE A 49 5.57 -10.53 -12.91
N ALA A 50 5.72 -9.24 -12.57
CA ALA A 50 6.68 -8.81 -11.56
C ALA A 50 6.31 -7.44 -10.97
N PHE A 51 6.54 -7.28 -9.66
CA PHE A 51 6.51 -5.98 -8.99
C PHE A 51 7.89 -5.33 -9.15
N LEU A 52 7.98 -4.25 -9.92
CA LEU A 52 9.26 -3.66 -10.33
C LEU A 52 9.78 -2.59 -9.35
N GLY A 53 8.91 -2.09 -8.48
CA GLY A 53 9.27 -1.08 -7.48
C GLY A 53 8.09 -0.20 -7.12
N MET A 54 8.31 0.67 -6.14
CA MET A 54 7.29 1.60 -5.68
C MET A 54 7.89 2.87 -5.07
N THR A 55 7.06 3.91 -4.99
CA THR A 55 7.17 4.95 -3.97
C THR A 55 6.13 4.68 -2.88
N TRP A 56 6.37 5.13 -1.65
CA TRP A 56 5.41 4.94 -0.55
C TRP A 56 5.60 5.99 0.54
N ASP A 57 4.64 6.91 0.66
CA ASP A 57 4.63 8.00 1.63
C ASP A 57 3.70 7.67 2.80
N LEU A 58 4.17 7.97 4.02
CA LEU A 58 3.36 7.88 5.25
C LEU A 58 2.74 9.27 5.53
N ARG A 59 1.54 9.51 5.01
CA ARG A 59 0.85 10.81 5.08
C ARG A 59 0.22 11.10 6.43
N GLY A 60 -0.15 10.05 7.17
CA GLY A 60 -0.73 10.15 8.49
C GLY A 60 -0.65 8.84 9.26
N PRO A 61 -0.90 8.87 10.58
CA PRO A 61 -0.89 7.67 11.40
C PRO A 61 -2.12 6.79 11.08
N ILE A 62 -1.94 5.48 11.12
CA ILE A 62 -3.05 4.52 11.24
C ILE A 62 -3.18 4.19 12.71
N LYS A 63 -4.35 4.48 13.31
CA LYS A 63 -4.60 4.25 14.72
C LYS A 63 -5.34 2.94 14.96
N ILE A 64 -5.23 2.45 16.19
CA ILE A 64 -6.05 1.31 16.66
C ILE A 64 -7.53 1.70 16.55
N GLY A 65 -8.33 0.86 15.88
CA GLY A 65 -9.74 1.11 15.62
C GLY A 65 -10.05 1.76 14.27
N ASP A 66 -9.04 2.21 13.51
CA ASP A 66 -9.28 2.69 12.13
C ASP A 66 -9.75 1.54 11.22
N THR A 67 -10.70 1.86 10.34
CA THR A 67 -11.09 0.97 9.24
C THR A 67 -10.39 1.42 7.97
N ILE A 68 -9.61 0.53 7.36
CA ILE A 68 -8.73 0.84 6.24
C ILE A 68 -9.25 0.21 4.95
N HIS A 69 -9.24 1.01 3.88
CA HIS A 69 -9.59 0.61 2.52
C HIS A 69 -8.41 0.88 1.58
N VAL A 70 -8.29 0.08 0.52
CA VAL A 70 -7.35 0.37 -0.56
C VAL A 70 -8.09 1.04 -1.72
N TYR A 71 -7.51 2.10 -2.26
CA TYR A 71 -7.90 2.71 -3.52
C TYR A 71 -6.75 2.54 -4.51
N GLN A 72 -7.06 2.08 -5.72
CA GLN A 72 -6.08 1.88 -6.78
C GLN A 72 -6.59 2.52 -8.08
N ARG A 73 -5.73 3.28 -8.76
CA ARG A 73 -5.99 3.90 -10.05
C ARG A 73 -4.82 3.61 -10.99
N VAL A 74 -5.10 3.39 -12.27
CA VAL A 74 -4.06 3.33 -13.30
C VAL A 74 -3.63 4.76 -13.65
N ASP A 75 -2.35 5.06 -13.48
CA ASP A 75 -1.79 6.38 -13.76
C ASP A 75 -1.18 6.44 -15.15
N SER A 76 -0.45 5.40 -15.51
CA SER A 76 0.09 5.25 -16.86
C SER A 76 0.30 3.78 -17.20
N LYS A 77 0.32 3.49 -18.50
CA LYS A 77 0.69 2.19 -19.03
C LYS A 77 1.54 2.35 -20.27
N ARG A 78 2.46 1.41 -20.49
CA ARG A 78 3.20 1.31 -21.74
C ARG A 78 3.52 -0.13 -22.07
N GLU A 79 3.64 -0.44 -23.35
CA GLU A 79 4.19 -1.73 -23.77
C GLU A 79 5.70 -1.78 -23.53
N THR A 80 6.23 -2.99 -23.47
CA THR A 80 7.67 -3.24 -23.45
C THR A 80 8.14 -3.69 -24.83
N LYS A 81 9.45 -3.87 -25.00
CA LYS A 81 10.02 -4.46 -26.22
C LYS A 81 9.61 -5.93 -26.41
N LYS A 82 9.19 -6.62 -25.34
CA LYS A 82 8.75 -8.01 -25.39
C LYS A 82 7.25 -8.04 -25.77
N PRO A 83 6.87 -8.72 -26.87
CA PRO A 83 5.47 -8.86 -27.25
C PRO A 83 4.62 -9.45 -26.13
N GLY A 84 3.40 -8.94 -25.96
CA GLY A 84 2.46 -9.41 -24.94
C GLY A 84 2.79 -8.99 -23.51
N VAL A 85 3.73 -8.06 -23.29
CA VAL A 85 4.14 -7.58 -21.96
C VAL A 85 4.12 -6.06 -21.90
N GLY A 86 3.45 -5.52 -20.88
CA GLY A 86 3.39 -4.10 -20.56
C GLY A 86 3.86 -3.80 -19.14
N ILE A 87 4.05 -2.51 -18.86
CA ILE A 87 4.25 -1.96 -17.52
C ILE A 87 3.09 -1.03 -17.22
N VAL A 88 2.49 -1.21 -16.04
CA VAL A 88 1.43 -0.38 -15.52
C VAL A 88 1.92 0.27 -14.22
N ASN A 89 1.81 1.59 -14.16
CA ASN A 89 2.00 2.35 -12.92
C ASN A 89 0.63 2.60 -12.31
N PHE A 90 0.45 2.14 -11.07
CA PHE A 90 -0.75 2.35 -10.29
C PHE A 90 -0.50 3.40 -9.23
N HIS A 91 -1.34 4.43 -9.14
CA HIS A 91 -1.47 5.15 -7.88
C HIS A 91 -2.25 4.26 -6.90
N VAL A 92 -1.69 4.06 -5.72
CA VAL A 92 -2.29 3.28 -4.64
C VAL A 92 -2.34 4.13 -3.39
N SER A 93 -3.50 4.12 -2.72
CA SER A 93 -3.76 4.91 -1.51
C SER A 93 -4.48 4.02 -0.50
N LEU A 94 -3.96 3.98 0.73
CA LEU A 94 -4.69 3.48 1.89
C LEU A 94 -5.49 4.62 2.48
N ARG A 95 -6.79 4.40 2.64
CA ARG A 95 -7.72 5.39 3.15
C ARG A 95 -8.42 4.89 4.41
N ASN A 96 -8.58 5.77 5.39
CA ASN A 96 -9.32 5.47 6.60
C ASN A 96 -10.84 5.65 6.40
N GLN A 97 -11.63 5.42 7.45
CA GLN A 97 -13.08 5.56 7.49
C GLN A 97 -13.59 6.98 7.19
N ARG A 98 -12.73 8.00 7.25
CA ARG A 98 -13.05 9.40 6.90
C ARG A 98 -12.71 9.72 5.44
N GLY A 99 -12.17 8.76 4.69
CA GLY A 99 -11.74 8.94 3.30
C GLY A 99 -10.36 9.58 3.15
N GLU A 100 -9.63 9.81 4.24
CA GLU A 100 -8.30 10.44 4.22
C GLU A 100 -7.23 9.43 3.79
N SER A 101 -6.35 9.81 2.85
CA SER A 101 -5.13 9.04 2.53
C SER A 101 -4.20 9.05 3.75
N VAL A 102 -3.99 7.90 4.39
CA VAL A 102 -3.04 7.73 5.50
C VAL A 102 -1.67 7.26 5.00
N GLN A 103 -1.65 6.50 3.91
CA GLN A 103 -0.43 6.16 3.17
C GLN A 103 -0.77 6.12 1.68
N GLU A 104 0.19 6.47 0.82
CA GLU A 104 -0.02 6.41 -0.63
C GLU A 104 1.29 6.33 -1.40
N GLY A 105 1.23 5.92 -2.66
CA GLY A 105 2.39 5.91 -3.54
C GLY A 105 2.09 5.36 -4.92
N GLU A 106 3.13 5.22 -5.74
CA GLU A 106 3.06 4.58 -7.05
C GLU A 106 3.56 3.14 -6.95
N TRP A 107 2.83 2.17 -7.48
CA TRP A 107 3.27 0.79 -7.68
C TRP A 107 3.52 0.53 -9.15
N LYS A 108 4.73 0.11 -9.49
CA LYS A 108 5.14 -0.23 -10.86
C LYS A 108 5.11 -1.73 -11.06
N VAL A 109 4.23 -2.20 -11.92
CA VAL A 109 4.00 -3.64 -12.11
C VAL A 109 4.14 -4.00 -13.59
N MET A 110 4.93 -5.04 -13.86
CA MET A 110 4.98 -5.68 -15.16
C MET A 110 3.80 -6.64 -15.29
N MET A 111 3.07 -6.57 -16.40
CA MET A 111 1.83 -7.33 -16.61
C MET A 111 1.76 -7.92 -18.02
N HIS A 112 1.06 -9.03 -18.16
CA HIS A 112 0.66 -9.57 -19.45
C HIS A 112 -0.35 -8.64 -20.12
N CYS A 113 -0.14 -8.36 -21.41
CA CYS A 113 -1.19 -7.77 -22.24
C CYS A 113 -2.28 -8.82 -22.49
N LYS A 114 -3.49 -8.34 -22.81
CA LYS A 114 -4.57 -9.23 -23.26
C LYS A 114 -4.09 -10.01 -24.50
N PRO A 115 -4.29 -11.33 -24.57
CA PRO A 115 -4.04 -12.09 -25.79
C PRO A 115 -4.83 -11.48 -26.96
N VAL A 116 -4.20 -11.40 -28.12
CA VAL A 116 -4.84 -10.98 -29.38
C VAL A 116 -5.55 -12.18 -29.99
#